data_AF-A0A661KTE7-F1
#
_entry.id   AF-A0A661KTE7-F1
#
_cell.length_a   1.000
_cell.length_b   1.000
_cell.length_c   1.000
_cell.angle_alpha   90.00
_cell.angle_beta   90.00
_cell.angle_gamma   90.00
#
_symmetry.space_group_name_H-M   'P 1'
#
loop_
_entity.id
_entity.type
_entity.pdbx_description
1 polymer ?
#
loop_
_entity_poly.entity_id
_entity_poly.type
_entity_poly.pdbx_seq_one_letter_code
_entity_poly.pdbx_strand_id
1 'polypeptide(L)'
;MFKLVLSSATLKYVTPLYLIEDSGRICWRSEDKKTDDSQFDFVKRIVKLGHESVLEHSLITVELKTDRGVSHELVRHRIASYSQESTRYVNYDNRELEYIVPIEFKTLIKNISLINSLLQTESLQYITDVISCTKAEASFLTALYTCSKQYKDMVSGGTKPQLARQVLPHALRTTIVVSANFREWRHMFKLRLINKRAHPHIRALFKL
;
A
#
# COMPACT_ATOMS: atom_id res chain seq x y z
N MET A 1 15.02 -18.75 -0.05
CA MET A 1 14.95 -17.41 -0.69
C MET A 1 13.70 -16.64 -0.32
N PHE A 2 13.80 -15.34 -0.55
CA PHE A 2 12.76 -14.33 -0.58
C PHE A 2 12.86 -13.57 -1.91
N LYS A 3 11.85 -12.76 -2.22
CA LYS A 3 11.78 -11.92 -3.41
C LYS A 3 11.60 -10.45 -3.04
N LEU A 4 12.27 -9.58 -3.76
CA LEU A 4 12.06 -8.13 -3.71
C LEU A 4 10.96 -7.73 -4.69
N VAL A 5 10.06 -6.86 -4.23
CA VAL A 5 8.96 -6.31 -5.02
C VAL A 5 8.81 -4.81 -4.82
N LEU A 6 8.12 -4.14 -5.74
CA LEU A 6 7.74 -2.74 -5.60
C LEU A 6 6.30 -2.61 -5.11
N SER A 7 5.99 -1.46 -4.52
CA SER A 7 4.61 -1.14 -4.18
C SER A 7 3.75 -0.95 -5.43
N SER A 8 2.48 -1.28 -5.33
CA SER A 8 1.50 -1.08 -6.41
C SER A 8 0.14 -0.69 -5.84
N ALA A 9 -0.62 0.05 -6.64
CA ALA A 9 -2.01 0.39 -6.39
C ALA A 9 -2.87 -0.08 -7.56
N THR A 10 -4.04 -0.62 -7.29
CA THR A 10 -4.99 -1.07 -8.31
C THR A 10 -6.37 -0.63 -7.91
N LEU A 11 -6.99 0.20 -8.75
CA LEU A 11 -8.37 0.60 -8.60
C LEU A 11 -9.27 -0.62 -8.80
N LYS A 12 -10.06 -0.97 -7.79
CA LYS A 12 -10.99 -2.10 -7.86
C LYS A 12 -12.37 -1.66 -8.30
N TYR A 13 -12.84 -0.55 -7.75
CA TYR A 13 -14.17 -0.02 -8.03
C TYR A 13 -14.30 1.44 -7.57
N VAL A 14 -15.15 2.20 -8.26
CA VAL A 14 -15.56 3.57 -7.92
C VAL A 14 -17.06 3.69 -8.15
N THR A 15 -17.79 4.23 -7.18
CA THR A 15 -19.21 4.54 -7.39
C THR A 15 -19.38 5.78 -8.29
N PRO A 16 -20.46 5.87 -9.09
CA PRO A 16 -20.70 7.03 -9.94
C PRO A 16 -20.78 8.36 -9.19
N LEU A 17 -20.44 9.46 -9.86
CA LEU A 17 -20.52 10.81 -9.28
C LEU A 17 -21.95 11.35 -9.17
N TYR A 18 -22.90 10.87 -9.99
CA TYR A 18 -24.29 11.32 -9.91
C TYR A 18 -24.90 11.06 -8.53
N LEU A 19 -24.42 10.06 -7.78
CA LEU A 19 -24.88 9.79 -6.41
C LEU A 19 -24.61 10.95 -5.46
N ILE A 20 -23.46 11.63 -5.63
CA ILE A 20 -23.12 12.85 -4.89
C ILE A 20 -24.05 13.99 -5.31
N GLU A 21 -24.28 14.14 -6.62
CA GLU A 21 -25.16 15.19 -7.14
C GLU A 21 -26.61 15.02 -6.69
N ASP A 22 -27.17 13.83 -6.80
CA ASP A 22 -28.53 13.50 -6.40
C ASP A 22 -28.74 13.79 -4.92
N SER A 23 -27.84 13.30 -4.07
CA SER A 23 -27.90 13.53 -2.63
C SER A 23 -27.76 15.02 -2.28
N GLY A 24 -26.88 15.73 -2.97
CA GLY A 24 -26.65 17.15 -2.73
C GLY A 24 -27.80 18.05 -3.18
N ARG A 25 -28.45 17.75 -4.32
CA ARG A 25 -29.53 18.59 -4.87
C ARG A 25 -30.79 18.59 -4.00
N ILE A 26 -31.04 17.50 -3.27
CA ILE A 26 -32.15 17.39 -2.30
C ILE A 26 -32.06 18.50 -1.23
N CYS A 27 -30.85 18.84 -0.77
CA CYS A 27 -30.63 19.86 0.26
C CYS A 27 -31.16 21.25 -0.12
N TRP A 28 -31.23 21.56 -1.43
CA TRP A 28 -31.70 22.85 -1.94
C TRP A 28 -32.93 22.73 -2.85
N ARG A 29 -33.57 21.55 -2.91
CA ARG A 29 -34.69 21.26 -3.83
C ARG A 29 -34.41 21.72 -5.27
N SER A 30 -33.25 21.30 -5.78
CA SER A 30 -32.71 21.70 -7.09
C SER A 30 -32.47 20.51 -8.02
N GLU A 31 -33.28 19.46 -7.86
CA GLU A 31 -33.24 18.23 -8.63
C GLU A 31 -33.53 18.49 -10.13
N ASP A 32 -34.37 19.48 -10.42
CA ASP A 32 -34.73 19.98 -11.76
C ASP A 32 -33.53 20.48 -12.58
N LYS A 33 -32.46 20.91 -11.91
CA LYS A 33 -31.23 21.43 -12.53
C LYS A 33 -30.19 20.34 -12.85
N LYS A 34 -30.51 19.06 -12.68
CA LYS A 34 -29.63 17.94 -13.03
C LYS A 34 -29.69 17.68 -14.53
N THR A 35 -28.53 17.48 -15.14
CA THR A 35 -28.39 16.95 -16.50
C THR A 35 -27.45 15.75 -16.48
N ASP A 36 -27.31 15.03 -17.60
CA ASP A 36 -26.48 13.82 -17.67
C ASP A 36 -24.99 14.07 -17.33
N ASP A 37 -24.51 15.30 -17.57
CA ASP A 37 -23.10 15.68 -17.39
C ASP A 37 -22.86 16.65 -16.22
N SER A 38 -23.89 17.12 -15.52
CA SER A 38 -23.77 18.17 -14.49
C SER A 38 -23.01 17.74 -13.23
N GLN A 39 -22.87 16.43 -13.01
CA GLN A 39 -22.24 15.83 -11.84
C GLN A 39 -20.82 16.33 -11.56
N PHE A 40 -20.01 16.53 -12.61
CA PHE A 40 -18.63 16.97 -12.44
C PHE A 40 -18.55 18.39 -11.90
N ASP A 41 -19.32 19.32 -12.49
CA ASP A 41 -19.33 20.71 -12.06
C ASP A 41 -20.05 20.90 -10.73
N PHE A 42 -21.08 20.08 -10.46
CA PHE A 42 -21.72 20.00 -9.15
C PHE A 42 -20.69 19.63 -8.07
N VAL A 43 -19.96 18.52 -8.24
CA VAL A 43 -18.95 18.05 -7.27
C VAL A 43 -17.85 19.10 -7.07
N LYS A 44 -17.33 19.70 -8.15
CA LYS A 44 -16.33 20.79 -8.06
C LYS A 44 -16.85 21.95 -7.22
N ARG A 45 -18.10 22.37 -7.45
CA ARG A 45 -18.73 23.47 -6.70
C ARG A 45 -18.91 23.11 -5.22
N ILE A 46 -19.38 21.90 -4.91
CA ILE A 46 -19.53 21.41 -3.53
C ILE A 46 -18.21 21.43 -2.79
N VAL A 47 -17.13 20.97 -3.43
CA VAL A 47 -15.77 21.04 -2.88
C VAL A 47 -15.36 22.50 -2.64
N LYS A 48 -15.59 23.41 -3.60
CA LYS A 48 -15.24 24.83 -3.48
C LYS A 48 -15.97 25.53 -2.34
N LEU A 49 -17.23 25.16 -2.11
CA LEU A 49 -18.06 25.69 -1.02
C LEU A 49 -17.72 25.08 0.35
N GLY A 50 -16.92 24.02 0.41
CA GLY A 50 -16.58 23.33 1.65
C GLY A 50 -17.69 22.43 2.19
N HIS A 51 -18.73 22.15 1.40
CA HIS A 51 -19.85 21.28 1.77
C HIS A 51 -19.47 19.79 1.61
N GLU A 52 -18.34 19.38 2.21
CA GLU A 52 -17.70 18.08 1.93
C GLU A 52 -18.50 16.86 2.41
N SER A 53 -19.52 17.00 3.27
CA SER A 53 -20.37 15.88 3.71
C SER A 53 -21.09 15.19 2.56
N VAL A 54 -21.47 15.93 1.51
CA VAL A 54 -22.14 15.35 0.33
C VAL A 54 -21.24 14.35 -0.41
N LEU A 55 -19.91 14.51 -0.30
CA LEU A 55 -18.94 13.61 -0.93
C LEU A 55 -18.94 12.21 -0.30
N GLU A 56 -19.59 12.03 0.85
CA GLU A 56 -19.67 10.74 1.53
C GLU A 56 -20.58 9.73 0.83
N HIS A 57 -21.46 10.20 -0.08
CA HIS A 57 -22.39 9.37 -0.85
C HIS A 57 -21.75 8.58 -2.01
N SER A 58 -20.44 8.73 -2.22
CA SER A 58 -19.68 7.93 -3.19
C SER A 58 -18.43 7.34 -2.56
N LEU A 59 -18.01 6.18 -3.06
CA LEU A 59 -16.96 5.33 -2.51
C LEU A 59 -15.94 4.91 -3.57
N ILE A 60 -14.68 4.79 -3.15
CA ILE A 60 -13.56 4.26 -3.95
C ILE A 60 -12.96 3.07 -3.19
N THR A 61 -12.69 1.98 -3.90
CA THR A 61 -11.99 0.80 -3.40
C THR A 61 -10.68 0.60 -4.16
N VAL A 62 -9.58 0.52 -3.42
CA VAL A 62 -8.23 0.32 -3.97
C VAL A 62 -7.58 -0.89 -3.30
N GLU A 63 -6.97 -1.75 -4.11
CA GLU A 63 -6.04 -2.78 -3.63
C GLU A 63 -4.62 -2.21 -3.66
N LEU A 64 -3.94 -2.27 -2.52
CA LEU A 64 -2.58 -1.78 -2.34
C LEU A 64 -1.67 -2.94 -1.99
N LYS A 65 -0.52 -3.05 -2.68
CA LYS A 65 0.60 -3.89 -2.25
C LYS A 65 1.70 -2.97 -1.72
N THR A 66 2.02 -3.12 -0.44
CA THR A 66 2.97 -2.24 0.27
C THR A 66 3.63 -3.00 1.43
N ASP A 67 4.52 -2.37 2.17
CA ASP A 67 5.16 -2.98 3.34
C ASP A 67 4.25 -2.90 4.58
N ARG A 68 4.52 -3.74 5.58
CA ARG A 68 3.75 -3.75 6.84
C ARG A 68 3.84 -2.41 7.57
N GLY A 69 5.00 -1.75 7.56
CA GLY A 69 5.20 -0.44 8.18
C GLY A 69 4.25 0.62 7.62
N VAL A 70 4.20 0.77 6.29
CA VAL A 70 3.27 1.69 5.62
C VAL A 70 1.81 1.27 5.84
N SER A 71 1.51 -0.03 5.86
CA SER A 71 0.16 -0.49 6.17
C SER A 71 -0.30 -0.06 7.58
N HIS A 72 0.61 -0.01 8.57
CA HIS A 72 0.29 0.46 9.92
C HIS A 72 -0.03 1.96 9.96
N GLU A 73 0.54 2.77 9.06
CA GLU A 73 0.17 4.17 8.89
C GLU A 73 -1.18 4.32 8.20
N LEU A 74 -1.45 3.47 7.22
CA LEU A 74 -2.66 3.48 6.41
C LEU A 74 -3.92 3.17 7.24
N VAL A 75 -3.86 2.14 8.10
CA VAL A 75 -4.99 1.71 8.96
C VAL A 75 -5.33 2.69 10.09
N ARG A 76 -4.58 3.81 10.22
CA ARG A 76 -4.92 4.90 11.16
C ARG A 76 -6.05 5.79 10.68
N HIS A 77 -6.41 5.69 9.40
CA HIS A 77 -7.54 6.40 8.81
C HIS A 77 -8.84 5.63 9.10
N ARG A 78 -9.51 6.01 10.19
CA ARG A 78 -10.59 5.20 10.78
C ARG A 78 -11.89 5.20 9.97
N ILE A 79 -12.10 6.16 9.08
CA ILE A 79 -13.32 6.27 8.27
C ILE A 79 -13.14 5.49 6.96
N ALA A 80 -12.70 4.25 7.08
CA ALA A 80 -12.42 3.35 5.96
C ALA A 80 -12.59 1.89 6.39
N SER A 81 -12.83 1.02 5.41
CA SER A 81 -12.90 -0.43 5.59
C SER A 81 -11.65 -1.08 5.03
N TYR A 82 -11.11 -2.05 5.76
CA TYR A 82 -9.84 -2.71 5.44
C TYR A 82 -10.00 -4.22 5.35
N SER A 83 -9.39 -4.81 4.34
CA SER A 83 -9.15 -6.26 4.28
C SER A 83 -7.69 -6.49 3.98
N GLN A 84 -6.94 -6.98 4.97
CA GLN A 84 -5.50 -7.13 4.89
C GLN A 84 -5.10 -8.61 4.95
N GLU A 85 -4.11 -8.96 4.13
CA GLU A 85 -3.45 -10.25 4.17
C GLU A 85 -2.93 -10.56 5.58
N SER A 86 -3.36 -11.70 6.15
CA SER A 86 -2.97 -12.12 7.50
C SER A 86 -1.68 -12.93 7.49
N THR A 87 -0.66 -12.46 8.20
CA THR A 87 0.56 -13.25 8.45
C THR A 87 0.34 -14.49 9.34
N ARG A 88 -0.87 -14.68 9.91
CA ARG A 88 -1.22 -15.89 10.68
C ARG A 88 -1.78 -17.01 9.81
N TYR A 89 -2.52 -16.65 8.77
CA TYR A 89 -3.32 -17.58 7.97
C TYR A 89 -2.75 -17.80 6.57
N VAL A 90 -1.91 -16.88 6.08
CA VAL A 90 -1.19 -17.13 4.84
C VAL A 90 -0.16 -18.22 5.08
N ASN A 91 -0.32 -19.30 4.33
CA ASN A 91 0.66 -20.37 4.32
C ASN A 91 1.90 -19.91 3.52
N TYR A 92 2.96 -19.58 4.24
CA TYR A 92 4.28 -19.26 3.68
C TYR A 92 5.11 -20.51 3.33
N ASP A 93 4.61 -21.72 3.60
CA ASP A 93 5.28 -22.95 3.19
C ASP A 93 5.21 -23.11 1.67
N ASN A 94 4.12 -22.64 1.06
CA ASN A 94 3.88 -22.68 -0.40
C ASN A 94 4.03 -21.31 -1.07
N ARG A 95 4.40 -20.25 -0.33
CA ARG A 95 4.55 -18.90 -0.86
C ARG A 95 5.90 -18.33 -0.50
N GLU A 96 6.57 -17.79 -1.51
CA GLU A 96 7.81 -17.07 -1.30
C GLU A 96 7.58 -15.81 -0.44
N LEU A 97 8.50 -15.55 0.49
CA LEU A 97 8.49 -14.30 1.26
C LEU A 97 8.78 -13.15 0.31
N GLU A 98 7.92 -12.13 0.29
CA GLU A 98 8.11 -10.95 -0.53
C GLU A 98 8.40 -9.74 0.36
N TYR A 99 9.37 -8.92 -0.03
CA TYR A 99 9.73 -7.69 0.68
C TYR A 99 9.66 -6.50 -0.24
N ILE A 100 9.12 -5.41 0.26
CA ILE A 100 9.02 -4.15 -0.47
C ILE A 100 10.33 -3.39 -0.32
N VAL A 101 10.88 -2.96 -1.45
CA VAL A 101 12.10 -2.15 -1.47
C VAL A 101 11.74 -0.69 -1.14
N PRO A 102 12.37 -0.06 -0.13
CA PRO A 102 12.20 1.36 0.16
C PRO A 102 12.48 2.24 -1.07
N ILE A 103 11.68 3.28 -1.27
CA ILE A 103 11.78 4.13 -2.47
C ILE A 103 13.13 4.85 -2.61
N GLU A 104 13.85 5.03 -1.52
CA GLU A 104 15.18 5.66 -1.45
C GLU A 104 16.29 4.75 -1.95
N PHE A 105 16.09 3.42 -1.95
CA PHE A 105 17.09 2.43 -2.34
C PHE A 105 17.11 2.23 -3.85
N LYS A 106 17.58 3.27 -4.55
CA LYS A 106 17.55 3.37 -6.02
C LYS A 106 18.34 2.26 -6.70
N THR A 107 19.46 1.82 -6.12
CA THR A 107 20.29 0.76 -6.68
C THR A 107 19.54 -0.57 -6.64
N LEU A 108 18.87 -0.86 -5.51
CA LEU A 108 18.04 -2.05 -5.39
C LEU A 108 16.85 -2.03 -6.35
N ILE A 109 16.15 -0.90 -6.45
CA ILE A 109 15.00 -0.76 -7.36
C ILE A 109 15.43 -0.99 -8.82
N LYS A 110 16.54 -0.38 -9.24
CA LYS A 110 17.06 -0.50 -10.61
C LYS A 110 17.42 -1.96 -10.96
N ASN A 111 17.91 -2.72 -9.99
CA ASN A 111 18.43 -4.07 -10.19
C ASN A 111 17.50 -5.17 -9.66
N ILE A 112 16.23 -4.87 -9.37
CA ILE A 112 15.33 -5.80 -8.66
C ILE A 112 15.20 -7.17 -9.34
N SER A 113 15.11 -7.20 -10.68
CA SER A 113 15.00 -8.43 -11.45
C SER A 113 16.27 -9.28 -11.35
N LEU A 114 17.44 -8.64 -11.46
CA LEU A 114 18.75 -9.29 -11.32
C LEU A 114 18.95 -9.81 -9.89
N ILE A 115 18.61 -9.02 -8.88
CA ILE A 115 18.72 -9.44 -7.47
C ILE A 115 17.85 -10.67 -7.24
N ASN A 116 16.60 -10.66 -7.71
CA ASN A 116 15.69 -11.80 -7.55
C ASN A 116 16.19 -13.08 -8.23
N SER A 117 16.86 -12.98 -9.38
CA SER A 117 17.47 -14.15 -10.03
C SER A 117 18.70 -14.66 -9.26
N LEU A 118 19.59 -13.76 -8.83
CA LEU A 118 20.83 -14.15 -8.15
C LEU A 118 20.59 -14.65 -6.73
N LEU A 119 19.55 -14.16 -6.04
CA LEU A 119 19.21 -14.60 -4.69
C LEU A 119 18.99 -16.11 -4.60
N GLN A 120 18.70 -16.79 -5.71
CA GLN A 120 18.49 -18.24 -5.79
C GLN A 120 19.77 -19.07 -5.91
N THR A 121 20.85 -18.51 -6.46
CA THR A 121 22.06 -19.26 -6.81
C THR A 121 23.31 -18.75 -6.12
N GLU A 122 23.34 -17.47 -5.74
CA GLU A 122 24.56 -16.80 -5.31
C GLU A 122 24.57 -16.42 -3.82
N SER A 123 25.78 -16.21 -3.31
CA SER A 123 25.98 -15.65 -1.97
C SER A 123 25.55 -14.18 -1.92
N LEU A 124 25.09 -13.74 -0.74
CA LEU A 124 24.66 -12.36 -0.55
C LEU A 124 25.80 -11.35 -0.80
N GLN A 125 27.03 -11.71 -0.42
CA GLN A 125 28.23 -10.89 -0.63
C GLN A 125 28.46 -10.65 -2.14
N TYR A 126 28.40 -11.71 -2.95
CA TYR A 126 28.52 -11.60 -4.39
C TYR A 126 27.45 -10.67 -4.97
N ILE A 127 26.19 -10.84 -4.55
CA ILE A 127 25.08 -10.00 -5.01
C ILE A 127 25.34 -8.53 -4.69
N THR A 128 25.74 -8.22 -3.45
CA THR A 128 25.98 -6.83 -3.02
C THR A 128 27.14 -6.18 -3.79
N ASP A 129 28.16 -6.95 -4.15
CA ASP A 129 29.32 -6.46 -4.91
C ASP A 129 28.94 -6.21 -6.37
N VAL A 130 28.26 -7.17 -7.01
CA VAL A 130 27.85 -7.08 -8.43
C VAL A 130 26.92 -5.89 -8.69
N ILE A 131 25.95 -5.65 -7.81
CA ILE A 131 25.01 -4.53 -7.99
C ILE A 131 25.56 -3.20 -7.44
N SER A 132 26.76 -3.21 -6.84
CA SER A 132 27.39 -2.05 -6.22
C SER A 132 26.47 -1.37 -5.19
N CYS A 133 25.94 -2.14 -4.25
CA CYS A 133 25.06 -1.63 -3.20
C CYS A 133 25.72 -0.53 -2.37
N THR A 134 24.95 0.49 -1.98
CA THR A 134 25.37 1.33 -0.85
C THR A 134 25.44 0.50 0.44
N LYS A 135 26.20 0.97 1.44
CA LYS A 135 26.28 0.30 2.75
C LYS A 135 24.89 0.08 3.38
N ALA A 136 23.98 1.04 3.23
CA ALA A 136 22.62 0.95 3.74
C ALA A 136 21.80 -0.13 3.02
N GLU A 137 21.88 -0.17 1.68
CA GLU A 137 21.19 -1.19 0.87
C GLU A 137 21.73 -2.60 1.13
N ALA A 138 23.05 -2.77 1.26
CA ALA A 138 23.66 -4.04 1.63
C ALA A 138 23.20 -4.49 3.03
N SER A 139 23.19 -3.58 4.01
CA SER A 139 22.71 -3.88 5.36
C SER A 139 21.23 -4.29 5.36
N PHE A 140 20.42 -3.63 4.54
CA PHE A 140 19.01 -3.97 4.36
C PHE A 140 18.84 -5.39 3.80
N LEU A 141 19.54 -5.74 2.72
CA LEU A 141 19.49 -7.09 2.15
C LEU A 141 19.94 -8.17 3.15
N THR A 142 20.98 -7.90 3.93
CA THR A 142 21.47 -8.81 4.98
C THR A 142 20.42 -9.03 6.07
N ALA A 143 19.73 -7.98 6.50
CA ALA A 143 18.64 -8.11 7.46
C ALA A 143 17.48 -8.96 6.89
N LEU A 144 17.06 -8.69 5.65
CA LEU A 144 16.01 -9.47 4.98
C LEU A 144 16.38 -10.95 4.87
N TYR A 145 17.62 -11.24 4.46
CA TYR A 145 18.13 -12.60 4.33
C TYR A 145 18.13 -13.31 5.68
N THR A 146 18.67 -12.68 6.72
CA THR A 146 18.76 -13.25 8.06
C THR A 146 17.38 -13.54 8.63
N CYS A 147 16.47 -12.56 8.61
CA CYS A 147 15.09 -12.73 9.07
C CYS A 147 14.35 -13.83 8.31
N SER A 148 14.53 -13.90 6.99
CA SER A 148 13.88 -14.92 6.15
C SER A 148 14.40 -16.33 6.46
N LYS A 149 15.71 -16.47 6.66
CA LYS A 149 16.32 -17.74 7.03
C LYS A 149 15.80 -18.20 8.39
N GLN A 150 15.86 -17.33 9.40
CA GLN A 150 15.39 -17.66 10.75
C GLN A 150 13.89 -18.00 10.77
N TYR A 151 13.06 -17.27 10.03
CA TYR A 151 11.64 -17.60 9.89
C TYR A 151 11.44 -19.03 9.37
N LYS A 152 12.17 -19.41 8.31
CA LYS A 152 12.06 -20.75 7.72
C LYS A 152 12.60 -21.84 8.64
N ASP A 153 13.72 -21.59 9.33
CA ASP A 153 14.32 -22.52 10.29
C ASP A 153 13.38 -22.75 11.50
N MET A 154 12.70 -21.71 11.97
CA MET A 154 11.68 -21.85 13.04
C MET A 154 10.49 -22.69 12.59
N VAL A 155 9.97 -22.45 11.38
CA VAL A 155 8.82 -23.18 10.84
C VAL A 155 9.18 -24.63 10.55
N SER A 156 10.34 -24.91 9.96
CA SER A 156 10.82 -26.28 9.72
C SER A 156 11.09 -27.03 11.03
N GLY A 157 11.47 -26.32 12.09
CA GLY A 157 11.55 -26.83 13.46
C GLY A 157 10.21 -27.02 14.17
N GLY A 158 9.07 -26.86 13.48
CA GLY A 158 7.73 -27.09 14.02
C GLY A 158 7.07 -25.89 14.70
N THR A 159 7.70 -24.70 14.66
CA THR A 159 7.09 -23.49 15.21
C THR A 159 5.91 -23.05 14.36
N LYS A 160 4.75 -22.81 14.99
CA LYS A 160 3.56 -22.31 14.28
C LYS A 160 3.86 -20.95 13.61
N PRO A 161 3.41 -20.71 12.35
CA PRO A 161 3.66 -19.45 11.63
C PRO A 161 3.26 -18.18 12.40
N GLN A 162 2.19 -18.23 13.18
CA GLN A 162 1.73 -17.12 14.00
C GLN A 162 2.73 -16.65 15.08
N LEU A 163 3.64 -17.54 15.51
CA LEU A 163 4.74 -17.25 16.42
C LEU A 163 6.01 -16.94 15.63
N ALA A 164 6.36 -17.76 14.63
CA ALA A 164 7.56 -17.56 13.82
C ALA A 164 7.61 -16.19 13.13
N ARG A 165 6.45 -15.64 12.73
CA ARG A 165 6.36 -14.32 12.08
C ARG A 165 6.95 -13.15 12.89
N GLN A 166 7.20 -13.31 14.19
CA GLN A 166 7.79 -12.26 15.02
C GLN A 166 9.18 -11.81 14.55
N VAL A 167 9.91 -12.67 13.82
CA VAL A 167 11.23 -12.32 13.28
C VAL A 167 11.15 -11.59 11.93
N LEU A 168 9.97 -11.52 11.29
CA LEU A 168 9.82 -10.88 9.99
C LEU A 168 9.82 -9.36 10.12
N PRO A 169 10.60 -8.64 9.30
CA PRO A 169 10.72 -7.19 9.39
C PRO A 169 9.48 -6.47 8.86
N HIS A 170 9.33 -5.19 9.19
CA HIS A 170 8.26 -4.34 8.65
C HIS A 170 8.28 -4.22 7.13
N ALA A 171 9.43 -4.45 6.48
CA ALA A 171 9.55 -4.48 5.03
C ALA A 171 8.76 -5.62 4.36
N LEU A 172 8.26 -6.60 5.12
CA LEU A 172 7.44 -7.70 4.60
C LEU A 172 6.26 -7.14 3.80
N ARG A 173 6.07 -7.62 2.57
CA ARG A 173 4.95 -7.22 1.74
C ARG A 173 3.63 -7.65 2.40
N THR A 174 2.66 -6.77 2.32
CA THR A 174 1.25 -7.06 2.57
C THR A 174 0.42 -6.58 1.39
N THR A 175 -0.68 -7.29 1.12
CA THR A 175 -1.76 -6.78 0.28
C THR A 175 -2.86 -6.29 1.22
N ILE A 176 -3.40 -5.12 0.95
CA ILE A 176 -4.50 -4.53 1.70
C ILE A 176 -5.49 -3.89 0.74
N VAL A 177 -6.76 -4.27 0.86
CA VAL A 177 -7.87 -3.61 0.18
C VAL A 177 -8.42 -2.54 1.11
N VAL A 178 -8.56 -1.32 0.60
CA VAL A 178 -9.08 -0.17 1.32
C VAL A 178 -10.31 0.35 0.58
N SER A 179 -11.43 0.47 1.30
CA SER A 179 -12.64 1.12 0.80
C SER A 179 -12.95 2.33 1.65
N ALA A 180 -13.14 3.49 1.05
CA ALA A 180 -13.53 4.70 1.76
C ALA A 180 -14.33 5.65 0.86
N ASN A 181 -15.08 6.57 1.46
CA ASN A 181 -15.83 7.56 0.70
C ASN A 181 -14.92 8.67 0.13
N PHE A 182 -15.44 9.48 -0.81
CA PHE A 182 -14.62 10.53 -1.45
C PHE A 182 -14.11 11.57 -0.46
N ARG A 183 -14.88 11.90 0.59
CA ARG A 183 -14.44 12.82 1.64
C ARG A 183 -13.21 12.28 2.36
N GLU A 184 -13.25 11.01 2.76
CA GLU A 184 -12.13 10.38 3.45
C GLU A 184 -10.92 10.22 2.53
N TRP A 185 -11.08 9.79 1.28
CA TRP A 185 -9.94 9.71 0.36
C TRP A 185 -9.26 11.06 0.18
N ARG A 186 -10.01 12.16 0.06
CA ARG A 186 -9.46 13.52 0.03
C ARG A 186 -8.69 13.83 1.32
N HIS A 187 -9.19 13.43 2.49
CA HIS A 187 -8.48 13.57 3.75
C HIS A 187 -7.17 12.76 3.76
N MET A 188 -7.20 11.50 3.32
CA MET A 188 -6.01 10.67 3.22
C MET A 188 -4.96 11.27 2.28
N PHE A 189 -5.35 11.76 1.09
CA PHE A 189 -4.42 12.45 0.18
C PHE A 189 -3.80 13.70 0.81
N LYS A 190 -4.58 14.52 1.52
CA LYS A 190 -4.05 15.69 2.24
C LYS A 190 -2.97 15.28 3.25
N LEU A 191 -3.22 14.24 4.04
CA LEU A 191 -2.29 13.79 5.09
C LEU A 191 -1.12 12.94 4.60
N ARG A 192 -1.31 12.13 3.55
CA ARG A 192 -0.34 11.11 3.13
C ARG A 192 0.38 11.41 1.84
N LEU A 193 -0.16 12.27 0.97
CA LEU A 193 0.49 12.68 -0.28
C LEU A 193 1.03 14.11 -0.19
N ILE A 194 0.16 15.05 0.19
CA ILE A 194 0.46 16.50 0.16
C ILE A 194 1.37 16.90 1.32
N ASN A 195 1.12 16.38 2.52
CA ASN A 195 1.96 16.64 3.69
C ASN A 195 3.40 16.12 3.48
N LYS A 196 4.36 17.04 3.37
CA LYS A 196 5.77 16.71 3.14
C LYS A 196 6.42 15.93 4.30
N ARG A 197 5.84 15.99 5.51
CA ARG A 197 6.32 15.27 6.69
C ARG A 197 5.84 13.81 6.76
N ALA A 198 4.90 13.41 5.90
CA ALA A 198 4.50 12.01 5.81
C ALA A 198 5.67 11.15 5.30
N HIS A 199 5.72 9.89 5.73
CA HIS A 199 6.79 8.97 5.36
C HIS A 199 6.95 8.93 3.83
N PRO A 200 8.17 9.00 3.28
CA PRO A 200 8.35 9.10 1.83
C PRO A 200 7.69 7.94 1.07
N HIS A 201 7.76 6.73 1.63
CA HIS A 201 7.16 5.53 1.02
C HIS A 201 5.63 5.60 0.92
N ILE A 202 4.92 6.05 1.97
CA ILE A 202 3.45 6.21 1.88
C ILE A 202 3.08 7.34 0.90
N ARG A 203 3.90 8.41 0.83
CA ARG A 203 3.71 9.46 -0.17
C ARG A 203 3.85 8.94 -1.59
N ALA A 204 4.82 8.07 -1.85
CA ALA A 204 5.00 7.44 -3.15
C ALA A 204 3.85 6.47 -3.47
N LEU A 205 3.38 5.70 -2.50
CA LEU A 205 2.22 4.80 -2.67
C LEU A 205 0.96 5.57 -3.11
N PHE A 206 0.69 6.72 -2.51
CA PHE A 206 -0.46 7.58 -2.86
C PHE A 206 -0.29 8.35 -4.18
N LYS A 207 0.85 8.23 -4.88
CA LYS A 207 1.02 8.79 -6.24
C LYS A 207 0.69 7.80 -7.35
N LEU A 208 0.64 6.51 -7.03
CA LEU A 208 0.32 5.43 -7.97
C LEU A 208 -1.18 5.45 -8.29
#